data_AF-A0A9X7WK46-F1
#
_entry.id   AF-A0A9X7WK46-F1
#
_cell.length_a   1.000
_cell.length_b   1.000
_cell.length_c   1.000
_cell.angle_alpha   90.00
_cell.angle_beta   90.00
_cell.angle_gamma   90.00
#
_symmetry.space_group_name_H-M   'P 1'
#
loop_
_entity.id
_entity.type
_entity.pdbx_description
1 polymer ?
#
loop_
_entity_poly.entity_id
_entity_poly.type
_entity_poly.pdbx_seq_one_letter_code
_entity_poly.pdbx_strand_id
1 'polypeptide(L)'
;MSTETSGTTATDAREILSEKAEQNGWRRTQRERVDVYSRGIYHVHAIWRDNNTLNGGSHYEDSILLTYTTDLAKTQGWLAR
;
A
#
# COMPACT_ATOMS: atom_id res chain seq x y z
N MET A 1 -9.60 -0.40 -40.44
CA MET A 1 -10.41 0.46 -39.56
C MET A 1 -10.17 0.00 -38.14
N SER A 2 -9.37 0.76 -37.39
CA SER A 2 -9.07 0.49 -35.99
C SER A 2 -10.22 1.00 -35.15
N THR A 3 -10.86 0.15 -34.36
CA THR A 3 -11.87 0.58 -33.38
C THR A 3 -11.15 1.07 -32.14
N GLU A 4 -10.76 2.35 -32.16
CA GLU A 4 -10.56 3.13 -30.94
C GLU A 4 -11.90 3.19 -30.21
N THR A 5 -12.04 2.38 -29.16
CA THR A 5 -13.14 2.57 -28.21
C THR A 5 -12.68 3.65 -27.24
N SER A 6 -12.93 4.90 -27.62
CA SER A 6 -12.89 6.05 -26.71
C SER A 6 -13.97 5.87 -25.65
N GLY A 7 -13.61 5.24 -24.53
CA GLY A 7 -14.41 5.19 -23.31
C GLY A 7 -14.05 6.39 -22.43
N THR A 8 -14.76 7.51 -22.60
CA THR A 8 -14.57 8.69 -21.76
C THR A 8 -15.54 8.66 -20.56
N THR A 9 -14.95 8.75 -19.36
CA THR A 9 -15.51 9.15 -18.04
C THR A 9 -16.45 8.21 -17.27
N ALA A 10 -15.89 7.10 -16.77
CA ALA A 10 -15.95 6.88 -15.32
C ALA A 10 -14.55 7.20 -14.80
N THR A 11 -14.41 8.15 -13.88
CA THR A 11 -13.08 8.53 -13.39
C THR A 11 -12.44 7.29 -12.77
N ASP A 12 -11.32 6.85 -13.35
CA ASP A 12 -10.60 5.66 -12.93
C ASP A 12 -10.08 5.90 -11.51
N ALA A 13 -10.79 5.39 -10.51
CA ALA A 13 -10.51 5.67 -9.10
C ALA A 13 -9.11 5.21 -8.69
N ARG A 14 -8.59 4.19 -9.37
CA ARG A 14 -7.24 3.67 -9.20
C ARG A 14 -6.20 4.66 -9.73
N GLU A 15 -6.43 5.29 -10.87
CA GLU A 15 -5.54 6.33 -11.37
C GLU A 15 -5.62 7.63 -10.55
N ILE A 16 -6.81 8.06 -10.10
CA ILE A 16 -6.93 9.20 -9.17
C ILE A 16 -6.12 8.97 -7.89
N LEU A 17 -6.18 7.75 -7.33
CA LEU A 17 -5.40 7.40 -6.15
C LEU A 17 -3.90 7.46 -6.46
N SER A 18 -3.48 7.00 -7.64
CA SER A 18 -2.09 7.05 -8.10
C SER A 18 -1.58 8.49 -8.17
N GLU A 19 -2.30 9.38 -8.86
CA GLU A 19 -1.93 10.80 -9.00
C GLU A 19 -1.83 11.49 -7.64
N LYS A 20 -2.81 11.27 -6.76
CA LYS A 20 -2.79 11.83 -5.40
C LYS A 20 -1.61 11.29 -4.59
N ALA A 21 -1.29 10.01 -4.71
CA ALA A 21 -0.16 9.41 -4.01
C ALA A 21 1.17 10.02 -4.49
N GLU A 22 1.35 10.17 -5.80
CA GLU A 22 2.53 10.79 -6.41
C GLU A 22 2.73 12.24 -5.94
N GLN A 23 1.66 13.05 -5.94
CA GLN A 23 1.69 14.43 -5.43
C GLN A 23 2.12 14.51 -3.95
N ASN A 24 1.93 13.43 -3.18
CA ASN A 24 2.32 13.33 -1.78
C ASN A 24 3.66 12.60 -1.56
N GLY A 25 4.44 12.41 -2.63
CA GLY A 25 5.78 11.82 -2.59
C GLY A 25 5.80 10.30 -2.46
N TRP A 26 4.69 9.62 -2.75
CA TRP A 26 4.64 8.17 -2.80
C TRP A 26 5.01 7.66 -4.19
N ARG A 27 5.82 6.61 -4.25
CA ARG A 27 6.11 5.89 -5.50
C ARG A 27 5.19 4.69 -5.64
N ARG A 28 4.45 4.59 -6.75
CA ARG A 28 3.58 3.45 -7.07
C ARG A 28 4.36 2.35 -7.78
N THR A 29 4.05 1.10 -7.42
CA THR A 29 4.40 -0.10 -8.17
C THR A 29 3.13 -0.89 -8.42
N GLN A 30 2.70 -0.98 -9.69
CA GLN A 30 1.51 -1.72 -10.09
C GLN A 30 1.84 -3.21 -10.30
N ARG A 31 0.98 -4.08 -9.76
CA ARG A 31 1.09 -5.54 -9.78
C ARG A 31 -0.29 -6.16 -9.99
N GLU A 32 -0.68 -6.43 -11.23
CA GLU A 32 -2.01 -6.98 -11.56
C GLU A 32 -3.13 -6.19 -10.82
N ARG A 33 -3.69 -6.77 -9.75
CA ARG A 33 -4.75 -6.21 -8.92
C ARG A 33 -4.26 -5.40 -7.70
N VAL A 34 -2.97 -5.36 -7.44
CA VAL A 34 -2.39 -4.67 -6.27
C VAL A 34 -1.53 -3.49 -6.72
N ASP A 35 -1.77 -2.32 -6.13
CA ASP A 35 -0.84 -1.21 -6.20
C ASP A 35 -0.10 -1.08 -4.88
N VAL A 36 1.23 -1.07 -4.94
CA VAL A 36 2.09 -0.86 -3.78
C VAL A 36 2.61 0.57 -3.83
N TYR A 37 2.26 1.37 -2.84
CA TYR A 37 2.76 2.72 -2.64
C TYR A 37 3.83 2.70 -1.57
N SER A 38 5.04 3.16 -1.90
CA SER A 38 6.17 3.23 -0.97
C SER A 38 6.58 4.68 -0.71
N ARG A 39 6.85 5.03 0.55
CA ARG A 39 7.44 6.31 0.95
C ARG A 39 8.28 6.14 2.22
N GLY A 40 9.60 6.13 2.08
CA GLY A 40 10.50 5.82 3.19
C GLY A 40 10.25 4.40 3.71
N ILE A 41 10.05 4.27 5.02
CA ILE A 41 9.73 3.01 5.71
C ILE A 41 8.26 2.59 5.61
N TYR A 42 7.42 3.41 4.98
CA TYR A 42 5.98 3.16 4.87
C TYR A 42 5.62 2.50 3.56
N HIS A 43 4.72 1.52 3.64
CA HIS A 43 4.09 0.89 2.48
C HIS A 43 2.58 0.87 2.63
N VAL A 44 1.86 1.16 1.55
CA VAL A 44 0.42 0.93 1.43
C VAL A 44 0.16 0.00 0.26
N HIS A 45 -0.56 -1.09 0.48
CA HIS A 45 -1.02 -1.98 -0.58
C HIS A 45 -2.51 -1.71 -0.82
N ALA A 46 -2.88 -1.27 -2.02
CA ALA A 46 -4.27 -1.13 -2.45
C ALA A 46 -4.64 -2.31 -3.36
N ILE A 47 -5.61 -3.12 -2.94
CA ILE A 47 -6.05 -4.32 -3.67
C ILE A 47 -7.35 -3.97 -4.37
N TRP A 48 -7.35 -4.02 -5.70
CA TRP A 48 -8.46 -3.63 -6.56
C TRP A 48 -9.28 -4.84 -7.01
N ARG A 49 -10.60 -4.66 -7.07
CA ARG A 49 -11.50 -5.57 -7.78
C ARG A 49 -11.46 -5.31 -9.28
N ASP A 50 -11.56 -4.05 -9.62
CA ASP A 50 -11.48 -3.44 -10.94
C ASP A 50 -10.93 -2.01 -10.76
N ASN A 51 -10.82 -1.24 -11.84
CA ASN A 51 -10.23 0.11 -11.80
C ASN A 51 -11.03 1.12 -10.95
N ASN A 52 -12.28 0.82 -10.59
CA ASN A 52 -13.13 1.72 -9.82
C ASN A 52 -13.48 1.21 -8.41
N THR A 53 -13.25 -0.07 -8.13
CA THR A 53 -13.67 -0.69 -6.86
C THR A 53 -12.48 -1.22 -6.08
N LEU A 54 -12.17 -0.58 -4.95
CA LEU A 54 -11.17 -1.10 -4.00
C LEU A 54 -11.75 -2.30 -3.25
N ASN A 55 -11.01 -3.40 -3.20
CA ASN A 55 -11.35 -4.62 -2.48
C ASN A 55 -10.69 -4.70 -1.08
N GLY A 56 -9.60 -3.96 -0.85
CA GLY A 56 -8.95 -3.89 0.46
C GLY A 56 -7.68 -3.04 0.47
N GLY A 57 -7.19 -2.71 1.67
CA GLY A 57 -5.96 -1.93 1.87
C GLY A 57 -5.16 -2.41 3.07
N SER A 58 -3.83 -2.41 2.96
CA SER A 58 -2.90 -2.72 4.06
C SER A 58 -1.87 -1.60 4.22
N HIS A 59 -1.56 -1.20 5.46
CA HIS A 59 -0.51 -0.22 5.77
C HIS A 59 0.59 -0.89 6.60
N TYR A 60 1.84 -0.63 6.23
CA TYR A 60 3.03 -1.16 6.87
C TYR A 60 3.95 -0.01 7.26
N GLU A 61 4.60 -0.14 8.40
CA GLU A 61 5.66 0.76 8.90
C GLU A 61 6.84 -0.09 9.37
N ASP A 62 8.04 0.27 8.90
CA ASP A 62 9.37 -0.25 9.28
C ASP A 62 9.61 -1.76 9.12
N SER A 63 8.57 -2.59 8.96
CA SER A 63 8.63 -4.01 8.58
C SER A 63 9.72 -4.86 9.29
N ILE A 64 10.17 -4.52 10.53
CA ILE A 64 11.31 -5.17 11.21
C ILE A 64 10.95 -5.71 12.60
N LEU A 65 11.26 -7.00 12.81
CA LEU A 65 11.28 -7.66 14.12
C LEU A 65 12.69 -7.56 14.73
N LEU A 66 12.87 -6.78 15.81
CA LEU A 66 14.17 -6.51 16.44
C LEU A 66 14.73 -7.68 17.30
N THR A 67 13.88 -8.40 18.02
CA THR A 67 14.27 -9.60 18.78
C THR A 67 13.03 -10.38 19.19
N TYR A 68 13.10 -11.70 19.09
CA TYR A 68 12.10 -12.64 19.61
C TYR A 68 12.67 -13.37 20.83
N THR A 69 11.91 -13.46 21.92
CA THR A 69 12.31 -14.20 23.12
C THR A 69 11.11 -14.78 23.86
N THR A 70 11.31 -15.92 24.53
CA THR A 70 10.34 -16.56 25.43
C THR A 70 10.76 -16.44 26.91
N ASP A 71 11.85 -15.73 27.19
CA ASP A 71 12.39 -15.55 28.54
C ASP A 71 11.63 -14.44 29.30
N LEU A 72 10.85 -14.85 30.30
CA LEU A 72 10.02 -13.96 31.11
C LEU A 72 10.84 -12.92 31.88
N ALA A 73 12.02 -13.26 32.38
CA ALA A 73 12.86 -12.34 33.15
C ALA A 73 13.42 -11.23 32.24
N LYS A 74 13.76 -11.58 31.00
CA LYS A 74 14.25 -10.63 30.00
C LYS A 74 13.16 -9.64 29.57
N THR A 75 11.92 -10.13 29.40
CA THR A 75 10.74 -9.29 29.16
C THR A 75 10.45 -8.36 30.34
N GLN A 76 10.48 -8.87 31.59
CA GLN A 76 10.29 -8.05 32.80
C GLN A 76 11.34 -6.94 32.94
N GLY A 77 12.59 -7.22 32.59
CA GLY A 77 13.68 -6.25 32.62
C GLY A 77 13.63 -5.17 31.53
N TRP A 78 12.83 -5.33 30.47
CA TRP A 78 12.53 -4.27 29.52
C TRP A 78 11.38 -3.39 30.01
N LEU A 79 10.39 -3.99 30.67
CA LEU A 79 9.22 -3.28 31.21
C LEU A 79 9.53 -2.44 32.45
N ALA A 80 10.58 -2.78 33.20
CA ALA A 80 11.03 -2.04 34.38
C ALA A 80 11.93 -0.83 34.06
N ARG A 81 12.14 -0.49 32.78
CA ARG A 81 12.98 0.62 32.31
C ARG A 81 12.17 1.84 31.92
#